data_AF-A0A0M4MMD8-F1
#
_entry.id   AF-A0A0M4MMD8-F1
#
_cell.length_a   1.000
_cell.length_b   1.000
_cell.length_c   1.000
_cell.angle_alpha   90.00
_cell.angle_beta   90.00
_cell.angle_gamma   90.00
#
_symmetry.space_group_name_H-M   'P 1'
#
loop_
_entity.id
_entity.type
_entity.pdbx_description
1 polymer ?
#
loop_
_entity_poly.entity_id
_entity_poly.type
_entity_poly.pdbx_seq_one_letter_code
_entity_poly.pdbx_strand_id
1 'polypeptide(L)' 'MTTWGFLPKQRSLPELPPTAETFLPARDIRSVDVENLRFHTEKRGYDRREVDWALARVAAEFARLESRSTPSDKQE' A
#
# COMPACT_ATOMS: atom_id res chain seq x y z
N MET A 1 -46.99 35.87 9.02
CA MET A 1 -46.13 34.90 9.73
C MET A 1 -46.11 33.62 8.90
N THR A 2 -45.05 33.34 8.16
CA THR A 2 -44.95 32.10 7.39
C THR A 2 -43.60 31.46 7.71
N THR A 3 -43.66 30.31 8.39
CA THR A 3 -42.54 29.46 8.75
C THR A 3 -41.92 28.88 7.49
N TRP A 4 -40.68 29.27 7.19
CA TRP A 4 -39.92 28.69 6.08
C TRP A 4 -39.57 27.24 6.42
N GLY A 5 -40.00 26.34 5.54
CA GLY A 5 -39.85 24.91 5.68
C GLY A 5 -38.42 24.42 5.44
N PHE A 6 -38.06 23.42 6.25
CA PHE A 6 -37.38 22.19 5.85
C PHE A 6 -36.17 22.31 4.92
N LEU A 7 -34.99 22.50 5.52
CA LEU A 7 -33.73 22.15 4.88
C LEU A 7 -33.63 20.61 4.76
N PRO A 8 -33.38 20.04 3.56
CA PRO A 8 -33.15 18.61 3.44
C PRO A 8 -31.85 18.22 4.14
N LYS A 9 -31.94 17.14 4.93
CA LYS A 9 -30.87 16.53 5.70
C LYS A 9 -29.61 16.33 4.84
N GLN A 10 -28.50 16.96 5.23
CA GLN A 10 -27.20 16.74 4.61
C GLN A 10 -26.88 15.24 4.64
N ARG A 11 -26.70 14.66 3.47
CA ARG A 11 -26.30 13.26 3.31
C ARG A 11 -24.81 13.19 3.64
N SER A 12 -24.46 12.73 4.83
CA SER A 12 -23.08 12.49 5.22
C SER A 12 -22.47 11.45 4.28
N LEU A 13 -21.43 11.83 3.54
CA LEU A 13 -20.62 10.87 2.79
C LEU A 13 -19.87 9.99 3.79
N PRO A 14 -19.72 8.68 3.53
CA PRO A 14 -18.86 7.84 4.37
C PRO A 14 -17.45 8.41 4.33
N GLU A 15 -16.84 8.56 5.50
CA GLU A 15 -15.43 8.92 5.62
C GLU A 15 -14.62 7.85 4.88
N LEU A 16 -13.81 8.28 3.92
CA LEU A 16 -12.87 7.39 3.25
C LEU A 16 -11.93 6.84 4.32
N PRO A 17 -11.59 5.53 4.28
CA PRO A 17 -10.65 4.96 5.23
C PRO A 17 -9.34 5.76 5.22
N PRO A 18 -8.64 5.85 6.38
CA PRO A 18 -7.38 6.57 6.48
C PRO A 18 -6.44 6.08 5.39
N THR A 19 -5.76 7.03 4.76
CA THR A 19 -4.89 6.80 3.60
C THR A 19 -3.92 5.65 3.92
N ALA A 20 -3.84 4.64 3.06
CA ALA A 20 -3.08 3.42 3.33
C ALA A 20 -1.65 3.75 3.74
N GLU A 21 -1.29 3.42 5.00
CA GLU A 21 0.04 3.63 5.52
C GLU A 21 1.05 2.76 4.77
N THR A 22 2.14 3.37 4.31
CA THR A 22 3.26 2.61 3.73
C THR A 22 3.94 1.83 4.84
N PHE A 23 3.66 0.52 4.91
CA PHE A 23 4.28 -0.36 5.90
C PHE A 23 5.20 -1.38 5.25
N LEU A 24 6.44 -1.44 5.74
CA LEU A 24 7.36 -2.55 5.54
C LEU A 24 7.83 -3.05 6.91
N PRO A 25 8.06 -4.36 7.06
CA PRO A 25 8.72 -4.86 8.26
C PRO A 25 10.13 -4.25 8.35
N ALA A 26 10.58 -3.96 9.57
CA ALA A 26 11.86 -3.31 9.80
C ALA A 26 13.08 -4.18 9.41
N ARG A 27 12.87 -5.49 9.27
CA ARG A 27 13.86 -6.52 8.91
C ARG A 27 13.17 -7.65 8.15
N ASP A 28 13.97 -8.52 7.53
CA ASP A 28 13.50 -9.75 6.88
C ASP A 28 12.41 -9.51 5.83
N ILE A 29 12.53 -8.42 5.07
CA ILE A 29 11.61 -8.08 3.99
C ILE A 29 11.57 -9.22 2.98
N ARG A 30 10.37 -9.73 2.73
CA ARG A 30 10.08 -10.80 1.77
C ARG A 30 9.60 -10.21 0.45
N SER A 31 9.64 -11.01 -0.63
CA SER A 31 9.02 -10.67 -1.91
C SER A 31 7.56 -10.25 -1.74
N VAL A 32 6.80 -10.98 -0.92
CA VAL A 32 5.38 -10.72 -0.65
C VAL A 32 5.14 -9.38 0.05
N ASP A 33 6.09 -8.89 0.86
CA ASP A 33 5.95 -7.59 1.53
C ASP A 33 6.08 -6.46 0.50
N VAL A 34 7.02 -6.59 -0.45
CA VAL A 34 7.22 -5.62 -1.53
C VAL A 34 6.02 -5.58 -2.48
N GLU A 35 5.41 -6.72 -2.79
CA GLU A 35 4.20 -6.80 -3.63
C GLU A 35 2.97 -6.14 -3.00
N ASN A 36 2.89 -6.19 -1.67
CA ASN A 36 1.76 -5.66 -0.92
C ASN A 36 1.93 -4.21 -0.46
N LEU A 37 3.06 -3.57 -0.80
CA LEU A 37 3.31 -2.16 -0.51
C LEU A 37 2.20 -1.27 -1.05
N ARG A 38 1.77 -0.32 -0.22
CA ARG A 38 0.83 0.75 -0.59
C ARG A 38 1.45 2.09 -0.23
N PHE A 39 1.31 3.07 -1.11
CA PHE A 39 1.87 4.40 -0.93
C PHE A 39 0.77 5.44 -0.84
N HIS A 40 1.01 6.45 0.00
CA HIS A 40 0.26 7.70 -0.06
C HIS A 40 0.56 8.43 -1.37
N THR A 41 -0.44 9.12 -1.92
CA THR A 41 -0.28 9.95 -3.11
C THR A 41 -0.09 11.42 -2.71
N GLU A 42 1.02 12.01 -3.12
CA GLU A 42 1.34 13.43 -2.88
C GLU A 42 1.17 14.27 -4.15
N LYS A 43 0.93 15.59 -4.00
CA LYS A 43 0.75 16.52 -5.15
C LYS A 43 1.95 16.57 -6.11
N ARG A 44 3.14 16.22 -5.61
CA ARG A 44 4.35 16.03 -6.40
C ARG A 44 5.00 14.75 -5.92
N GLY A 45 4.93 13.71 -6.74
CA GLY A 45 5.48 12.40 -6.44
C GLY A 45 6.03 11.76 -7.71
N TYR A 46 6.60 10.58 -7.53
CA TYR A 46 7.06 9.75 -8.64
C TYR A 46 5.87 9.27 -9.49
N ASP A 47 6.12 8.98 -10.78
CA ASP A 47 5.11 8.35 -11.62
C ASP A 47 4.80 6.96 -11.06
N ARG A 48 3.54 6.74 -10.68
CA ARG A 48 3.07 5.48 -10.11
C ARG A 48 3.42 4.29 -10.99
N ARG A 49 3.35 4.41 -12.32
CA ARG A 49 3.67 3.32 -13.24
C ARG A 49 5.16 2.96 -13.22
N GLU A 50 6.03 3.96 -13.11
CA GLU A 50 7.47 3.73 -13.03
C GLU A 50 7.84 3.09 -11.70
N VAL A 51 7.20 3.54 -10.61
CA VAL A 51 7.35 2.94 -9.27
C VAL A 51 6.83 1.50 -9.25
N ASP A 52 5.63 1.25 -9.78
CA ASP A 52 5.03 -0.09 -9.84
C ASP A 52 5.93 -1.05 -10.64
N TRP A 53 6.48 -0.60 -11.78
CA TRP A 53 7.44 -1.37 -12.57
C TRP A 53 8.72 -1.68 -11.79
N ALA A 54 9.28 -0.69 -11.10
CA ALA A 54 10.50 -0.86 -10.33
C ALA A 54 10.29 -1.85 -9.17
N LEU A 55 9.18 -1.72 -8.43
CA LEU A 55 8.83 -2.60 -7.30
C LEU A 55 8.56 -4.03 -7.76
N ALA A 56 7.89 -4.24 -8.89
CA ALA A 56 7.69 -5.58 -9.45
C ALA A 56 9.02 -6.26 -9.75
N ARG A 57 10.00 -5.51 -10.25
CA ARG A 57 11.34 -6.03 -10.55
C ARG A 57 12.12 -6.36 -9.27
N VAL A 58 11.99 -5.53 -8.23
CA VAL A 58 12.59 -5.78 -6.92
C VAL A 58 11.96 -7.02 -6.27
N ALA A 59 10.64 -7.15 -6.26
CA ALA A 59 9.95 -8.33 -5.75
C ALA A 59 10.42 -9.61 -6.45
N ALA A 60 10.52 -9.60 -7.78
CA ALA A 60 11.03 -10.73 -8.55
C ALA A 60 12.47 -11.13 -8.15
N GLU A 61 13.35 -10.16 -7.88
CA GLU A 61 14.70 -10.44 -7.38
C GLU A 61 14.68 -11.02 -5.96
N PHE A 62 13.83 -10.52 -5.07
CA PHE A 62 13.64 -11.10 -3.73
C PHE A 62 13.14 -12.54 -3.82
N ALA A 63 12.14 -12.84 -4.64
CA ALA A 63 11.67 -14.21 -4.88
C ALA A 63 12.78 -15.12 -5.43
N ARG A 64 13.63 -14.60 -6.32
CA ARG A 64 14.79 -15.33 -6.84
C ARG A 64 15.85 -15.61 -5.77
N LEU A 65 16.06 -14.69 -4.83
CA LEU A 65 16.96 -14.90 -3.71
C LEU A 65 16.37 -15.88 -2.69
N GLU A 66 15.09 -15.75 -2.35
CA GLU A 66 14.37 -16.67 -1.44
C GLU A 66 14.40 -18.12 -1.95
N SER A 67 14.18 -18.33 -3.26
CA SER A 67 14.27 -19.66 -3.88
C SER A 67 15.69 -20.23 -3.95
N ARG A 68 16.73 -19.39 -3.86
CA ARG A 68 18.13 -19.82 -3.75
C ARG A 68 18.54 -20.12 -2.31
N SER A 69 17.90 -19.49 -1.34
CA SER A 69 18.10 -19.75 0.09
C SER A 69 17.32 -20.97 0.59
N THR A 70 16.43 -21.56 -0.22
CA THR A 70 15.77 -22.84 0.11
C THR A 70 16.62 -24.13 0.13
N PRO A 71 17.97 -24.13 0.12
CA PRO A 71 18.76 -25.21 0.70
C PRO A 71 19.36 -24.77 2.05
N SER A 72 18.89 -25.39 3.12
CA SER A 72 19.43 -25.36 4.49
C SER A 72 19.19 -24.09 5.32
N ASP A 73 18.04 -24.05 5.97
CA ASP A 73 17.97 -23.43 7.29
C ASP A 73 17.40 -24.46 8.28
N LYS A 74 18.24 -25.45 8.58
CA LYS A 74 18.30 -25.98 9.94
C LYS A 74 18.78 -24.81 10.81
N GLN A 75 17.85 -23.99 11.25
CA GLN A 75 18.07 -23.17 12.44
C GLN A 75 18.14 -24.17 13.60
N GLU A 76 19.34 -24.25 14.18
CA GLU A 76 19.76 -25.10 15.29
C GLU A 76 18.91 -24.91 16.55
#